data_AF-A0A2H0M099-F1
#
_entry.id   AF-A0A2H0M099-F1
#
_cell.length_a   1.000
_cell.length_b   1.000
_cell.length_c   1.000
_cell.angle_alpha   90.00
_cell.angle_beta   90.00
_cell.angle_gamma   90.00
#
_symmetry.space_group_name_H-M   'P 1'
#
loop_
_entity.id
_entity.type
_entity.pdbx_description
1 polymer ?
#
loop_
_entity_poly.entity_id
_entity_poly.type
_entity_poly.pdbx_seq_one_letter_code
_entity_poly.pdbx_strand_id
1 'polypeptide(L)' 'MALPKGKGFWEGKTACWEVRGCEVKPGGAPSCPAYKRQEQPCWVIKGTICKGESGMDVSVCKICKVYKEYGKGEDIKVS' A
#
# COMPACT_ATOMS: atom_id res chain seq x y z
N MET A 1 -1.32 19.10 3.04
CA MET A 1 -0.51 19.05 1.80
C MET A 1 -0.90 17.77 1.11
N ALA A 2 -1.49 17.83 -0.09
CA ALA A 2 -1.89 16.61 -0.79
C ALA A 2 -0.63 15.84 -1.21
N LEU A 3 -0.62 14.53 -0.98
CA LEU A 3 0.47 13.66 -1.42
C LEU A 3 0.54 13.63 -2.96
N PRO A 4 1.74 13.51 -3.54
CA PRO A 4 1.87 13.34 -4.99
C PRO A 4 1.05 12.12 -5.44
N LYS A 5 0.33 12.30 -6.56
CA LYS A 5 -0.33 11.21 -7.27
C LYS A 5 0.70 10.13 -7.56
N GLY A 6 0.35 8.88 -7.26
CA GLY A 6 1.30 7.79 -7.32
C GLY A 6 1.95 7.61 -8.70
N LYS A 7 3.23 7.28 -8.70
CA LYS A 7 4.04 7.02 -9.91
C LYS A 7 4.15 5.52 -10.19
N GLY A 8 4.48 5.12 -11.42
CA GLY A 8 4.68 3.71 -11.77
C GLY A 8 3.38 2.90 -11.68
N PHE A 9 3.34 1.86 -10.84
CA PHE A 9 2.13 1.03 -10.68
C PHE A 9 0.86 1.84 -10.39
N TRP A 10 0.97 2.89 -9.57
CA TRP A 10 -0.17 3.72 -9.15
C TRP A 10 -0.53 4.84 -10.13
N GLU A 11 0.13 4.95 -11.28
CA GLU A 11 -0.22 5.97 -12.26
C GLU A 11 -1.67 5.77 -12.75
N GLY A 12 -2.46 6.85 -12.64
CA GLY A 12 -3.89 6.85 -12.95
C GLY A 12 -4.79 6.09 -11.96
N LYS A 13 -4.26 5.67 -10.80
CA LYS A 13 -4.98 4.88 -9.78
C LYS A 13 -4.97 5.59 -8.43
N THR A 14 -5.90 5.25 -7.54
CA THR A 14 -5.84 5.72 -6.15
C THR A 14 -4.85 4.86 -5.37
N ALA A 15 -3.77 5.47 -4.89
CA ALA A 15 -2.75 4.76 -4.16
C ALA A 15 -3.21 4.37 -2.75
N CYS A 16 -2.64 3.28 -2.25
CA CYS A 16 -2.94 2.78 -0.92
C CYS A 16 -2.73 3.80 0.22
N TRP A 17 -1.73 4.68 0.10
CA TRP A 17 -1.43 5.72 1.08
C TRP A 17 -2.45 6.85 1.08
N GLU A 18 -3.14 7.07 -0.04
CA GLU A 18 -4.25 8.03 -0.15
C GLU A 18 -5.49 7.46 0.53
N VAL A 19 -5.84 6.19 0.29
CA VAL A 19 -7.03 5.57 0.89
C VAL A 19 -6.90 5.40 2.41
N ARG A 20 -5.71 5.05 2.89
CA ARG A 20 -5.49 4.79 4.33
C ARG A 20 -5.02 6.02 5.10
N GLY A 21 -4.86 7.17 4.44
CA GLY A 21 -4.41 8.40 5.07
C GLY A 21 -3.04 8.22 5.73
N CYS A 22 -2.02 7.73 5.00
CA CYS A 22 -0.66 7.64 5.54
C CYS A 22 -0.13 9.02 5.98
N GLU A 23 -0.67 10.12 5.44
CA GLU A 23 -0.40 11.49 5.88
C GLU A 23 -0.89 11.80 7.31
N VAL A 24 -1.91 11.09 7.79
CA VAL A 24 -2.57 11.34 9.09
C VAL A 24 -1.96 10.49 10.20
N LYS A 25 -1.07 9.54 9.88
CA LYS A 25 -0.40 8.69 10.87
C LYS A 25 0.82 9.41 11.47
N PRO A 26 1.21 9.10 12.73
CA PRO A 26 2.47 9.55 13.31
C PRO A 26 3.65 9.19 12.38
N GLY A 27 4.41 10.20 11.93
CA GLY A 27 5.49 10.05 10.95
C GLY A 27 5.11 10.27 9.48
N GLY A 28 3.81 10.43 9.17
CA GLY A 28 3.27 10.84 7.88
C GLY A 28 3.63 9.93 6.69
N ALA A 29 3.47 10.48 5.48
CA ALA A 29 3.94 9.84 4.26
C ALA A 29 5.42 9.41 4.27
N PRO A 30 6.38 10.16 4.86
CA PRO A 30 7.78 9.72 4.88
C PRO A 30 8.04 8.51 5.80
N SER A 31 7.16 8.17 6.74
CA SER A 31 7.28 6.92 7.50
C SER A 31 6.60 5.73 6.81
N CYS A 32 5.66 5.97 5.88
CA CYS A 32 4.89 4.95 5.17
C CYS A 32 5.77 4.23 4.12
N PRO A 33 6.07 2.92 4.28
CA PRO A 33 6.94 2.19 3.34
C PRO A 33 6.41 2.15 1.92
N ALA A 34 5.09 2.14 1.76
CA ALA A 34 4.42 2.20 0.47
C ALA A 34 4.67 3.52 -0.28
N TYR A 35 4.74 4.63 0.45
CA TYR A 35 5.01 5.94 -0.13
C TYR A 35 6.46 6.08 -0.62
N LYS A 36 7.41 5.38 0.01
CA LYS A 36 8.82 5.32 -0.44
C LYS A 36 9.00 4.46 -1.68
N ARG A 37 8.11 3.50 -1.93
CA ARG A 37 8.18 2.54 -3.05
C ARG A 37 6.92 2.69 -3.91
N GLN A 38 6.75 3.87 -4.49
CA GLN A 38 5.55 4.20 -5.28
C GLN A 38 5.41 3.31 -6.52
N GLU A 39 6.50 2.74 -7.02
CA GLU A 39 6.47 1.85 -8.19
C GLU A 39 5.83 0.49 -7.90
N GLN A 40 5.54 0.17 -6.63
CA GLN A 40 5.03 -1.11 -6.19
C GLN A 40 3.70 -0.97 -5.42
N PRO A 41 2.81 -1.97 -5.52
CA PRO A 41 1.61 -1.98 -4.70
C PRO A 41 1.93 -2.23 -3.21
N CYS A 42 1.10 -1.73 -2.28
CA CYS A 42 1.38 -1.91 -0.84
C CYS A 42 1.45 -3.37 -0.40
N TRP A 43 0.66 -4.26 -1.02
CA TRP A 43 0.62 -5.67 -0.65
C TRP A 43 1.89 -6.45 -0.99
N VAL A 44 2.82 -5.90 -1.77
CA VAL A 44 4.14 -6.53 -1.96
C VAL A 44 5.22 -5.94 -1.06
N ILE A 45 4.93 -4.84 -0.35
CA ILE A 45 5.90 -4.08 0.43
C ILE A 45 5.79 -4.46 1.91
N LYS A 46 6.88 -5.01 2.46
CA LYS A 46 7.03 -5.33 3.89
C LYS A 46 6.97 -4.06 4.76
N GLY A 47 6.41 -4.17 5.96
CA GLY A 47 6.17 -3.05 6.88
C GLY A 47 4.93 -2.22 6.55
N THR A 48 4.19 -2.55 5.48
CA THR A 48 2.86 -1.99 5.27
C THR A 48 1.83 -2.77 6.06
N ILE A 49 0.67 -2.16 6.33
CA ILE A 49 -0.46 -2.85 6.96
C ILE A 49 -0.88 -4.10 6.17
N CYS A 50 -0.73 -4.07 4.84
CA CYS A 50 -1.11 -5.19 3.98
C CYS A 50 -0.17 -6.38 4.06
N LYS A 51 1.09 -6.20 4.48
CA LYS A 51 2.10 -7.27 4.53
C LYS A 51 2.64 -7.50 5.94
N GLY A 52 2.25 -6.66 6.90
CA GLY A 52 2.75 -6.64 8.27
C GLY A 52 4.25 -6.32 8.35
N GLU A 53 4.77 -6.29 9.58
CA GLU A 53 6.22 -6.14 9.82
C GLU A 53 7.00 -7.39 9.44
N SER A 54 6.40 -8.58 9.54
CA SER A 54 7.05 -9.87 9.22
C SER A 54 7.08 -10.15 7.72
N GLY A 55 6.14 -9.63 6.94
CA GLY A 55 5.96 -9.99 5.53
C GLY A 55 5.00 -11.15 5.28
N MET A 56 4.45 -11.74 6.35
CA MET A 56 3.71 -13.01 6.32
C MET A 56 2.20 -12.85 6.49
N ASP A 57 1.73 -11.78 7.14
CA ASP A 57 0.29 -11.55 7.29
C ASP A 57 -0.25 -10.66 6.18
N VAL A 58 -0.97 -11.29 5.25
CA VAL A 58 -1.62 -10.64 4.09
C VAL A 58 -3.14 -10.61 4.22
N SER A 59 -3.68 -11.14 5.33
CA SER A 59 -5.12 -11.32 5.55
C SER A 59 -5.86 -10.00 5.53
N VAL A 60 -5.26 -8.97 6.15
CA VAL A 60 -5.79 -7.60 6.18
C VAL A 60 -5.91 -7.01 4.77
N CYS A 61 -5.01 -7.38 3.86
CA CYS A 61 -5.05 -6.83 2.52
C CYS A 61 -6.13 -7.47 1.64
N LYS A 62 -6.47 -8.75 1.86
CA LYS A 62 -7.53 -9.44 1.12
C LYS A 62 -8.90 -8.74 1.23
N ILE A 63 -9.14 -8.05 2.34
CA ILE A 63 -10.38 -7.27 2.55
C ILE A 63 -10.26 -5.79 2.16
N CYS A 64 -9.05 -5.32 1.82
CA CYS A 64 -8.79 -3.92 1.49
C CYS A 64 -9.41 -3.53 0.13
N LYS A 65 -10.13 -2.40 0.09
CA LYS A 65 -10.77 -1.89 -1.14
C LYS A 65 -9.75 -1.71 -2.28
N VAL A 66 -8.58 -1.16 -1.97
CA VAL A 66 -7.52 -0.90 -2.97
C VAL A 66 -7.02 -2.21 -3.61
N TYR A 67 -6.86 -3.26 -2.80
CA TYR A 67 -6.44 -4.56 -3.31
C TYR A 67 -7.56 -5.25 -4.10
N LYS A 68 -8.82 -5.13 -3.67
CA LYS A 68 -9.96 -5.60 -4.46
C LYS A 68 -10.07 -4.90 -5.82
N GLU A 69 -9.72 -3.61 -5.87
CA GLU A 69 -9.83 -2.79 -7.08
C GLU A 69 -8.65 -2.99 -8.04
N TYR A 70 -7.42 -3.06 -7.52
CA TYR A 70 -6.21 -3.07 -8.35
C TYR A 70 -5.35 -4.34 -8.24
N GLY A 71 -5.56 -5.16 -7.21
CA GLY A 71 -4.85 -6.43 -7.01
C GLY A 71 -5.43 -7.60 -7.80
N LYS A 72 -6.59 -7.43 -8.45
CA LYS A 72 -7.24 -8.42 -9.33
C LYS A 72 -7.46 -9.81 -8.69
N GLY A 73 -7.46 -9.89 -7.36
CA GLY A 73 -7.56 -11.16 -6.62
C GLY A 73 -6.33 -12.06 -6.74
N GLU A 74 -5.19 -11.56 -7.23
CA GLU A 74 -3.95 -12.33 -7.32
C GLU A 74 -3.39 -12.65 -5.94
N ASP A 75 -3.00 -13.90 -5.68
CA ASP A 75 -2.50 -14.29 -4.37
C ASP A 75 -1.31 -13.44 -3.92
N ILE A 76 -1.43 -12.85 -2.73
CA ILE A 76 -0.38 -12.00 -2.19
C ILE A 76 0.71 -12.93 -1.66
N LYS A 77 1.77 -13.08 -2.46
CA LYS A 77 2.95 -13.86 -2.07
C LYS A 77 3.49 -13.36 -0.74
N VAL A 78 3.56 -14.26 0.24
CA VAL A 78 4.33 -14.06 1.47
C VAL A 78 5.82 -14.16 1.15
N SER A 79 6.66 -13.43 1.90
CA SER A 79 8.10 -13.34 1.65
C SER A 79 8.88 -13.41 2.94
#